data_AF-A0A7X8MMC1-F1
#
_entry.id   AF-A0A7X8MMC1-F1
#
_cell.length_a   1.000
_cell.length_b   1.000
_cell.length_c   1.000
_cell.angle_alpha   90.00
_cell.angle_beta   90.00
_cell.angle_gamma   90.00
#
_symmetry.space_group_name_H-M   'P 1'
#
loop_
_entity.id
_entity.type
_entity.pdbx_description
1 polymer ?
#
loop_
_entity_poly.entity_id
_entity_poly.type
_entity_poly.pdbx_seq_one_letter_code
_entity_poly.pdbx_strand_id
1 'polypeptide(L)'
;MDSYRHDSHYRRDEHKPSRGQHWQTDAGPFVRESFRQNNFWLRIMQEHALFIRLGLPCDETALIREAEKLEELFRGLRAELRRLPHKEEAFRCFNDEVIRALGKIIDYKSTVLERLITCNLGGSNLPLLIDHVRREAIRFRVILLRLQNGIKVPVAEQALQEEIFWLRIMGEHAHFIAHLLDPSERPLVSQSLRFADNFETLRLQAKDLES
;
A
#
# COMPACT_ATOMS: atom_id res chain seq x y z
N MET A 1 -58.30 -12.44 23.77
CA MET A 1 -57.20 -11.96 24.62
C MET A 1 -55.93 -12.63 24.12
N ASP A 2 -54.97 -12.03 23.43
CA ASP A 2 -54.80 -10.66 22.93
C ASP A 2 -53.87 -10.72 21.72
N SER A 3 -54.16 -9.88 20.72
CA SER A 3 -53.27 -9.60 19.61
C SER A 3 -52.08 -8.77 20.08
N TYR A 4 -50.86 -9.30 20.00
CA TYR A 4 -49.67 -8.48 20.15
C TYR A 4 -49.15 -8.05 18.77
N ARG A 5 -49.49 -6.81 18.41
CA ARG A 5 -48.80 -6.03 17.38
C ARG A 5 -47.38 -5.76 17.87
N HIS A 6 -46.38 -6.01 17.03
CA HIS A 6 -45.01 -5.53 17.25
C HIS A 6 -44.81 -4.32 16.33
N ASP A 7 -44.95 -3.12 16.90
CA ASP A 7 -44.58 -1.86 16.23
C ASP A 7 -43.05 -1.75 16.21
N SER A 8 -42.42 -2.02 15.06
CA SER A 8 -41.02 -1.65 14.85
C SER A 8 -40.95 -0.26 14.22
N HIS A 9 -41.08 0.78 15.04
CA HIS A 9 -40.69 2.14 14.63
C HIS A 9 -39.17 2.29 14.65
N TYR A 10 -38.49 1.75 13.63
CA TYR A 10 -37.15 2.20 13.28
C TYR A 10 -37.29 3.47 12.44
N ARG A 11 -37.11 4.65 13.07
CA ARG A 11 -36.85 5.89 12.32
C ARG A 11 -35.53 5.70 11.59
N ARG A 12 -35.56 5.72 10.25
CA ARG A 12 -34.36 5.99 9.46
C ARG A 12 -33.99 7.44 9.72
N ASP A 13 -32.98 7.66 10.56
CA ASP A 13 -32.27 8.93 10.56
C ASP A 13 -31.62 9.10 9.18
N GLU A 14 -32.15 10.04 8.41
CA GLU A 14 -31.55 10.50 7.16
C GLU A 14 -30.18 11.11 7.49
N HIS A 15 -29.14 10.29 7.37
CA HIS A 15 -27.76 10.72 7.51
C HIS A 15 -27.46 11.71 6.38
N LYS A 16 -27.51 13.02 6.69
CA LYS A 16 -27.00 14.06 5.81
C LYS A 16 -25.55 13.73 5.44
N PRO A 17 -25.17 13.70 4.16
CA PRO A 17 -23.79 13.46 3.78
C PRO A 17 -22.92 14.56 4.38
N SER A 18 -21.94 14.13 5.17
CA SER A 18 -20.88 14.98 5.71
C SER A 18 -20.24 15.81 4.59
N ARG A 19 -19.94 17.08 4.86
CA ARG A 19 -19.33 18.10 3.97
C ARG A 19 -18.01 17.70 3.26
N GLY A 20 -17.57 16.45 3.35
CA GLY A 20 -16.32 15.93 2.76
C GLY A 20 -16.42 15.38 1.33
N GLN A 21 -17.61 15.35 0.69
CA GLN A 21 -17.79 14.76 -0.64
C GLN A 21 -17.90 15.76 -1.81
N HIS A 22 -18.03 17.07 -1.55
CA HIS A 22 -18.33 18.04 -2.62
C HIS A 22 -17.09 18.45 -3.45
N TRP A 23 -15.87 18.29 -2.94
CA TRP A 23 -14.65 18.83 -3.61
C TRP A 23 -14.13 17.96 -4.77
N GLN A 24 -14.55 16.69 -4.86
CA GLN A 24 -14.09 15.79 -5.93
C GLN A 24 -14.57 16.23 -7.32
N THR A 25 -15.58 17.10 -7.40
CA THR A 25 -16.15 17.57 -8.68
C THR A 25 -15.45 18.79 -9.27
N ASP A 26 -14.80 19.64 -8.45
CA ASP A 26 -14.16 20.89 -8.92
C ASP A 26 -12.64 20.82 -9.11
N ALA A 27 -11.97 19.85 -8.47
CA ALA A 27 -10.52 19.69 -8.60
C ALA A 27 -10.14 19.13 -9.99
N GLY A 28 -9.13 19.72 -10.66
CA GLY A 28 -8.62 19.23 -11.95
C GLY A 28 -8.09 17.78 -11.89
N PRO A 29 -7.96 17.08 -13.04
CA PRO A 29 -7.56 15.67 -13.07
C PRO A 29 -6.25 15.35 -12.33
N PHE A 30 -5.26 16.24 -12.42
CA PHE A 30 -3.97 16.10 -11.73
C PHE A 30 -4.13 16.10 -10.20
N VAL A 31 -4.91 17.04 -9.64
CA VAL A 31 -5.13 17.17 -8.20
C VAL A 31 -5.87 15.94 -7.67
N ARG A 32 -6.89 15.47 -8.39
CA ARG A 32 -7.66 14.28 -8.00
C ARG A 32 -6.79 13.02 -7.97
N GLU A 33 -6.00 12.80 -9.02
CA GLU A 33 -5.14 11.61 -9.09
C GLU A 33 -3.98 11.69 -8.08
N SER A 34 -3.38 12.86 -7.89
CA SER A 34 -2.34 13.08 -6.87
C SER A 34 -2.88 12.78 -5.48
N PHE A 35 -4.07 13.29 -5.14
CA PHE A 35 -4.69 12.99 -3.85
C PHE A 35 -4.98 11.50 -3.70
N ARG A 36 -5.55 10.85 -4.72
CA ARG A 36 -5.91 9.43 -4.68
C ARG A 36 -4.69 8.55 -4.41
N GLN A 37 -3.61 8.76 -5.16
CA GLN A 37 -2.36 8.00 -5.03
C GLN A 37 -1.70 8.23 -3.67
N ASN A 38 -1.55 9.48 -3.25
CA ASN A 38 -0.96 9.78 -1.95
C ASN A 38 -1.81 9.23 -0.79
N ASN A 39 -3.13 9.36 -0.84
CA ASN A 39 -4.02 8.91 0.23
C ASN A 39 -3.96 7.39 0.43
N PHE A 40 -3.83 6.64 -0.66
CA PHE A 40 -3.66 5.19 -0.61
C PHE A 40 -2.25 4.81 -0.11
N TRP A 41 -1.21 5.24 -0.81
CA TRP A 41 0.13 4.70 -0.60
C TRP A 41 0.86 5.23 0.62
N LEU A 42 0.60 6.47 1.07
CA LEU A 42 1.26 6.98 2.28
C LEU A 42 0.88 6.17 3.52
N ARG A 43 -0.35 5.65 3.58
CA ARG A 43 -0.78 4.71 4.62
C ARG A 43 0.03 3.42 4.57
N ILE A 44 0.13 2.84 3.38
CA ILE A 44 0.86 1.59 3.15
C ILE A 44 2.33 1.74 3.52
N MET A 45 2.99 2.85 3.14
CA MET A 45 4.39 3.10 3.52
C MET A 45 4.59 3.29 5.03
N GLN A 46 3.65 3.93 5.72
CA GLN A 46 3.67 4.01 7.18
C GLN A 46 3.56 2.61 7.81
N GLU A 47 2.58 1.80 7.37
CA GLU A 47 2.35 0.45 7.90
C GLU A 47 3.54 -0.48 7.62
N HIS A 48 4.20 -0.34 6.46
CA HIS A 48 5.43 -1.07 6.16
C HIS A 48 6.57 -0.77 7.13
N ALA A 49 6.78 0.50 7.49
CA ALA A 49 7.81 0.84 8.47
C ALA A 49 7.54 0.15 9.82
N LEU A 50 6.27 0.13 10.25
CA LEU A 50 5.84 -0.61 11.42
C LEU A 50 6.08 -2.12 11.28
N PHE A 51 5.65 -2.75 10.19
CA PHE A 51 5.78 -4.21 10.01
C PHE A 51 7.25 -4.65 9.99
N ILE A 52 8.12 -3.92 9.28
CA ILE A 52 9.55 -4.20 9.26
C ILE A 52 10.12 -4.08 10.67
N ARG A 53 9.77 -3.02 11.41
CA ARG A 53 10.22 -2.80 12.78
C ARG A 53 9.87 -3.96 13.71
N LEU A 54 8.66 -4.50 13.59
CA LEU A 54 8.21 -5.63 14.41
C LEU A 54 8.98 -6.93 14.13
N GLY A 55 9.58 -7.06 12.94
CA GLY A 55 10.40 -8.21 12.58
C GLY A 55 11.90 -8.08 12.87
N LEU A 56 12.36 -6.96 13.41
CA LEU A 56 13.78 -6.73 13.73
C LEU A 56 14.16 -7.32 15.10
N PRO A 57 15.39 -7.85 15.26
CA PRO A 57 15.98 -8.14 16.56
C PRO A 57 16.03 -6.89 17.47
N CYS A 58 15.85 -7.08 18.78
CA CYS A 58 15.78 -5.95 19.73
C CYS A 58 17.09 -5.17 19.87
N ASP A 59 18.22 -5.78 19.55
CA ASP A 59 19.56 -5.20 19.57
C ASP A 59 19.90 -4.39 18.30
N GLU A 60 19.09 -4.50 17.23
CA GLU A 60 19.19 -3.71 16.00
C GLU A 60 18.63 -2.29 16.18
N THR A 61 19.07 -1.62 17.25
CA THR A 61 18.52 -0.33 17.71
C THR A 61 18.61 0.78 16.67
N ALA A 62 19.60 0.76 15.79
CA ALA A 62 19.74 1.73 14.71
C ALA A 62 18.61 1.57 13.66
N LEU A 63 18.38 0.34 13.19
CA LEU A 63 17.32 0.03 12.22
C LEU A 63 15.93 0.25 12.81
N ILE A 64 15.74 -0.04 14.12
CA ILE A 64 14.49 0.22 14.83
C ILE A 64 14.20 1.73 14.85
N ARG A 65 15.17 2.56 15.26
CA ARG A 65 15.00 4.01 15.29
C ARG A 65 14.75 4.60 13.91
N GLU A 66 15.37 4.05 12.87
CA GLU A 66 15.13 4.48 11.50
C GLU A 66 13.70 4.15 11.05
N ALA A 67 13.19 2.96 11.34
CA ALA A 67 11.81 2.60 11.07
C ALA A 67 10.81 3.51 11.80
N GLU A 68 11.05 3.86 13.07
CA GLU A 68 10.20 4.78 13.83
C GLU A 68 10.16 6.18 13.19
N LYS A 69 11.32 6.69 12.73
CA LYS A 69 11.39 7.96 12.01
C LYS A 69 10.63 7.92 10.69
N LEU A 70 10.72 6.81 9.96
CA LEU A 70 9.97 6.62 8.71
C LEU A 70 8.47 6.52 8.98
N GLU A 71 8.06 5.81 10.02
CA GLU A 71 6.66 5.73 10.43
C GLU A 71 6.09 7.13 10.73
N GLU A 72 6.80 7.94 11.51
CA GLU A 72 6.39 9.31 11.82
C GLU A 72 6.42 10.21 10.59
N LEU A 73 7.41 10.07 9.71
CA LEU A 73 7.48 10.81 8.44
C LEU A 73 6.23 10.57 7.58
N PHE A 74 5.88 9.31 7.33
CA PHE A 74 4.69 9.00 6.51
C PHE A 74 3.39 9.35 7.22
N ARG A 75 3.33 9.24 8.56
CA ARG A 75 2.19 9.73 9.35
C ARG A 75 2.00 11.24 9.19
N GLY A 76 3.08 12.01 9.25
CA GLY A 76 3.09 13.45 9.02
C GLY A 76 2.58 13.82 7.63
N LEU A 77 3.12 13.18 6.58
CA LEU A 77 2.69 13.39 5.19
C LEU A 77 1.20 13.09 4.98
N ARG A 78 0.67 12.03 5.61
CA ARG A 78 -0.78 11.73 5.58
C ARG A 78 -1.62 12.81 6.24
N ALA A 79 -1.15 13.35 7.36
CA ALA A 79 -1.84 14.43 8.06
C ALA A 79 -1.81 15.74 7.28
N GLU A 80 -0.70 16.03 6.60
CA GLU A 80 -0.54 17.17 5.72
C GLU A 80 -1.44 17.08 4.48
N LEU A 81 -1.48 15.91 3.80
CA LEU A 81 -2.32 15.68 2.63
C LEU A 81 -3.78 16.10 2.85
N ARG A 82 -4.31 15.83 4.04
CA ARG A 82 -5.70 16.18 4.42
C ARG A 82 -5.94 17.69 4.57
N ARG A 83 -4.88 18.47 4.73
CA ARG A 83 -4.91 19.92 4.94
C ARG A 83 -4.42 20.70 3.72
N LEU A 84 -3.97 20.02 2.67
CA LEU A 84 -3.47 20.68 1.47
C LEU A 84 -4.58 21.53 0.82
N PRO A 85 -4.25 22.76 0.39
CA PRO A 85 -5.12 23.52 -0.50
C PRO A 85 -5.36 22.70 -1.78
N HIS A 86 -6.61 22.68 -2.27
CA HIS A 86 -6.99 22.01 -3.52
C HIS A 86 -6.52 22.78 -4.77
N LYS A 87 -5.24 23.13 -4.81
CA LYS A 87 -4.55 23.84 -5.90
C LYS A 87 -3.45 22.97 -6.48
N GLU A 88 -3.27 23.03 -7.79
CA GLU A 88 -2.30 22.19 -8.49
C GLU A 88 -0.87 22.42 -7.98
N GLU A 89 -0.47 23.66 -7.70
CA GLU A 89 0.87 23.99 -7.22
C GLU A 89 1.16 23.36 -5.85
N ALA A 90 0.17 23.35 -4.95
CA ALA A 90 0.29 22.73 -3.64
C ALA A 90 0.51 21.22 -3.77
N PHE A 91 -0.22 20.55 -4.66
CA PHE A 91 -0.04 19.12 -4.92
C PHE A 91 1.28 18.81 -5.63
N ARG A 92 1.79 19.70 -6.49
CA ARG A 92 3.11 19.53 -7.11
C ARG A 92 4.23 19.57 -6.08
N CYS A 93 4.22 20.57 -5.20
CA CYS A 93 5.20 20.66 -4.12
C CYS A 93 5.12 19.46 -3.18
N PHE A 94 3.90 19.04 -2.82
CA PHE A 94 3.68 17.88 -1.96
C PHE A 94 4.15 16.57 -2.60
N ASN A 95 3.84 16.34 -3.88
CA ASN A 95 4.32 15.17 -4.61
C ASN A 95 5.86 15.09 -4.64
N ASP A 96 6.55 16.22 -4.84
CA ASP A 96 8.02 16.27 -4.81
C ASP A 96 8.57 15.91 -3.42
N GLU A 97 7.89 16.32 -2.36
CA GLU A 97 8.24 15.92 -0.99
C GLU A 97 8.05 14.42 -0.76
N VAL A 98 6.90 13.88 -1.18
CA VAL A 98 6.63 12.45 -1.07
C VAL A 98 7.62 11.62 -1.89
N ILE A 99 8.02 12.08 -3.08
CA ILE A 99 9.07 11.42 -3.89
C ILE A 99 10.41 11.34 -3.13
N ARG A 100 10.79 12.40 -2.38
CA ARG A 100 11.99 12.38 -1.53
C ARG A 100 11.84 11.43 -0.35
N ALA A 101 10.68 11.43 0.31
CA ALA A 101 10.38 10.50 1.41
C ALA A 101 10.41 9.03 0.93
N LEU A 102 9.94 8.78 -0.29
CA LEU A 102 10.00 7.47 -0.93
C LEU A 102 11.43 7.00 -1.18
N GLY A 103 12.34 7.89 -1.57
CA GLY A 103 13.77 7.57 -1.64
C GLY A 103 14.28 6.99 -0.32
N LYS A 104 14.00 7.66 0.79
CA LYS A 104 14.45 7.23 2.13
C LYS A 104 13.95 5.83 2.50
N ILE A 105 12.66 5.52 2.30
CA ILE A 105 12.13 4.19 2.65
C ILE A 105 12.59 3.10 1.67
N ILE A 106 12.83 3.44 0.40
CA ILE A 106 13.39 2.49 -0.58
C ILE A 106 14.82 2.13 -0.19
N ASP A 107 15.64 3.10 0.21
CA ASP A 107 17.01 2.88 0.67
C ASP A 107 17.01 2.03 1.94
N TYR A 108 16.19 2.40 2.94
CA TYR A 108 16.01 1.62 4.17
C TYR A 108 15.63 0.15 3.88
N LYS A 109 14.61 -0.07 3.05
CA LYS A 109 14.19 -1.44 2.66
C LYS A 109 15.30 -2.19 1.92
N SER A 110 16.11 -1.49 1.13
CA SER A 110 17.24 -2.08 0.42
C SER A 110 18.34 -2.51 1.39
N THR A 111 18.68 -1.67 2.38
CA THR A 111 19.64 -2.01 3.44
C THR A 111 19.17 -3.20 4.28
N VAL A 112 17.89 -3.23 4.68
CA VAL A 112 17.33 -4.37 5.42
C VAL A 112 17.39 -5.65 4.58
N LEU A 113 17.01 -5.59 3.30
CA LEU A 113 17.07 -6.76 2.41
C LEU A 113 18.51 -7.26 2.24
N GLU A 114 19.45 -6.37 1.96
CA GLU A 114 20.87 -6.69 1.80
C GLU A 114 21.42 -7.41 3.03
N ARG A 115 21.15 -6.88 4.22
CA ARG A 115 21.61 -7.51 5.46
C ARG A 115 20.96 -8.87 5.71
N LEU A 116 19.68 -9.06 5.36
CA LEU A 116 19.01 -10.36 5.45
C LEU A 116 19.65 -11.40 4.51
N ILE A 117 19.85 -11.06 3.23
CA ILE A 117 20.36 -12.01 2.23
C ILE A 117 21.87 -12.28 2.35
N THR A 118 22.60 -11.42 3.07
CA THR A 118 24.01 -11.62 3.42
C THR A 118 24.19 -12.21 4.82
N CYS A 119 23.10 -12.64 5.47
CA CYS A 119 23.09 -13.24 6.81
C CYS A 119 23.66 -12.34 7.92
N ASN A 120 23.63 -11.01 7.73
CA ASN A 120 24.11 -9.99 8.66
C ASN A 120 22.97 -9.32 9.46
N LEU A 121 21.76 -9.89 9.40
CA LEU A 121 20.59 -9.44 10.15
C LEU A 121 19.69 -10.66 10.42
N GLY A 122 19.35 -10.88 11.69
CA GLY A 122 18.38 -11.89 12.12
C GLY A 122 16.94 -11.38 12.13
N GLY A 123 16.10 -12.00 12.95
CA GLY A 123 14.70 -11.60 13.14
C GLY A 123 13.73 -12.44 12.32
N SER A 124 12.52 -11.92 12.14
CA SER A 124 11.40 -12.65 11.52
C SER A 124 10.95 -12.05 10.18
N ASN A 125 11.61 -10.99 9.70
CA ASN A 125 11.36 -10.44 8.38
C ASN A 125 11.78 -11.43 7.28
N LEU A 126 10.81 -11.86 6.47
CA LEU A 126 11.09 -12.70 5.29
C LEU A 126 11.78 -11.85 4.21
N PRO A 127 12.88 -12.31 3.58
CA PRO A 127 13.52 -11.56 2.49
C PRO A 127 12.55 -11.22 1.35
N LEU A 128 11.65 -12.14 0.99
CA LEU A 128 10.61 -11.89 -0.02
C LEU A 128 9.63 -10.79 0.41
N LEU A 129 9.26 -10.72 1.69
CA LEU A 129 8.42 -9.63 2.21
C LEU A 129 9.11 -8.28 2.05
N ILE A 130 10.40 -8.20 2.37
CA ILE A 130 11.16 -6.94 2.24
C ILE A 130 11.30 -6.51 0.78
N ASP A 131 11.60 -7.45 -0.13
CA ASP A 131 11.64 -7.17 -1.57
C ASP A 131 10.25 -6.71 -2.09
N HIS A 132 9.19 -7.39 -1.67
CA HIS A 132 7.81 -7.07 -2.01
C HIS A 132 7.45 -5.63 -1.62
N VAL A 133 7.61 -5.26 -0.35
CA VAL A 133 7.24 -3.92 0.12
C VAL A 133 8.15 -2.85 -0.48
N ARG A 134 9.37 -3.20 -0.90
CA ARG A 134 10.26 -2.29 -1.66
C ARG A 134 9.73 -2.05 -3.07
N ARG A 135 9.29 -3.09 -3.78
CA ARG A 135 8.66 -2.95 -5.11
C ARG A 135 7.42 -2.06 -5.08
N GLU A 136 6.61 -2.15 -4.04
CA GLU A 136 5.47 -1.25 -3.85
C GLU A 136 5.90 0.21 -3.68
N ALA A 137 6.94 0.48 -2.89
CA ALA A 137 7.49 1.83 -2.72
C ALA A 137 8.05 2.39 -4.05
N ILE A 138 8.74 1.56 -4.82
CA ILE A 138 9.24 1.92 -6.16
C ILE A 138 8.07 2.22 -7.10
N ARG A 139 7.02 1.38 -7.10
CA ARG A 139 5.81 1.60 -7.92
C ARG A 139 5.16 2.93 -7.59
N PHE A 140 4.97 3.23 -6.30
CA PHE A 140 4.41 4.52 -5.89
C PHE A 140 5.29 5.70 -6.34
N ARG A 141 6.61 5.59 -6.22
CA ARG A 141 7.54 6.64 -6.69
C ARG A 141 7.43 6.86 -8.19
N VAL A 142 7.37 5.79 -8.99
CA VAL A 142 7.19 5.86 -10.45
C VAL A 142 5.86 6.51 -10.82
N ILE A 143 4.77 6.18 -10.11
CA ILE A 143 3.45 6.81 -10.32
C ILE A 143 3.54 8.32 -10.11
N LEU A 144 4.11 8.79 -9.00
CA LEU A 144 4.24 10.22 -8.74
C LEU A 144 5.15 10.92 -9.74
N LEU A 145 6.27 10.29 -10.14
CA LEU A 145 7.15 10.84 -11.17
C LEU A 145 6.44 10.98 -12.52
N ARG A 146 5.67 9.97 -12.95
CA ARG A 146 4.86 10.05 -14.18
C ARG A 146 3.84 11.18 -14.09
N LEU A 147 3.17 11.30 -12.95
CA LEU A 147 2.15 12.32 -12.72
C LEU A 147 2.74 13.74 -12.71
N GLN A 148 3.87 13.97 -12.03
CA GLN A 148 4.59 15.26 -11.99
C GLN A 148 4.98 15.73 -13.40
N ASN A 149 5.48 14.80 -14.22
CA ASN A 149 5.98 15.07 -15.56
C ASN A 149 4.88 15.04 -16.64
N GLY A 150 3.61 14.82 -16.27
CA GLY A 150 2.51 14.75 -17.22
C GLY A 150 2.61 13.58 -18.22
N ILE A 151 3.35 12.53 -17.86
CA ILE A 151 3.55 11.36 -18.72
C ILE A 151 2.26 10.55 -18.75
N LYS A 152 1.68 10.42 -19.94
CA LYS A 152 0.50 9.59 -20.19
C LYS A 152 0.93 8.25 -20.75
N VAL A 153 0.39 7.18 -20.18
CA VAL A 153 0.55 5.81 -20.67
C VAL A 153 -0.76 5.42 -21.37
N PRO A 154 -0.72 4.76 -22.54
CA PRO A 154 -1.93 4.23 -23.17
C PRO A 154 -2.73 3.37 -22.19
N VAL A 155 -4.06 3.47 -22.22
CA VAL A 155 -4.93 2.78 -21.25
C VAL A 155 -4.72 1.26 -21.25
N ALA A 156 -4.53 0.65 -22.42
CA ALA A 156 -4.27 -0.78 -22.54
C ALA A 156 -2.95 -1.19 -21.88
N GLU A 157 -1.87 -0.44 -22.14
CA GLU A 157 -0.56 -0.67 -21.52
C GLU A 157 -0.62 -0.45 -20.01
N GLN A 158 -1.31 0.60 -19.56
CA GLN A 158 -1.48 0.89 -18.14
C GLN A 158 -2.24 -0.23 -17.43
N ALA A 159 -3.34 -0.71 -18.00
CA ALA A 159 -4.14 -1.79 -17.43
C ALA A 159 -3.29 -3.06 -17.29
N LEU A 160 -2.53 -3.42 -18.33
CA LEU A 160 -1.68 -4.61 -18.31
C LEU A 160 -0.56 -4.50 -17.26
N GLN A 161 0.11 -3.34 -17.18
CA GLN A 161 1.14 -3.09 -16.18
C GLN A 161 0.61 -3.14 -14.74
N GLU A 162 -0.62 -2.66 -14.49
CA GLU A 162 -1.28 -2.76 -13.19
C GLU A 162 -1.61 -4.23 -12.87
N GLU A 163 -2.19 -4.98 -13.81
CA GLU A 163 -2.52 -6.40 -13.61
C GLU A 163 -1.28 -7.23 -13.29
N ILE A 164 -0.21 -7.13 -14.10
CA ILE A 164 1.03 -7.88 -13.86
C ILE A 164 1.62 -7.56 -12.49
N PHE A 165 1.59 -6.28 -12.10
CA PHE A 165 2.07 -5.84 -10.80
C PHE A 165 1.22 -6.44 -9.68
N TRP A 166 -0.10 -6.23 -9.69
CA TRP A 166 -0.98 -6.65 -8.62
C TRP A 166 -1.14 -8.17 -8.51
N LEU A 167 -1.14 -8.90 -9.62
CA LEU A 167 -1.18 -10.37 -9.59
C LEU A 167 0.04 -10.95 -8.86
N ARG A 168 1.23 -10.34 -9.06
CA ARG A 168 2.41 -10.72 -8.29
C ARG A 168 2.25 -10.40 -6.80
N ILE A 169 1.81 -9.18 -6.47
CA ILE A 169 1.60 -8.75 -5.08
C ILE A 169 0.59 -9.67 -4.38
N MET A 170 -0.52 -10.03 -5.04
CA MET A 170 -1.55 -10.90 -4.46
C MET A 170 -1.08 -12.35 -4.28
N GLY A 171 -0.31 -12.89 -5.23
CA GLY A 171 0.31 -14.22 -5.05
C GLY A 171 1.26 -14.24 -3.86
N GLU A 172 2.08 -13.20 -3.70
CA GLU A 172 2.99 -13.05 -2.57
C GLU A 172 2.23 -12.88 -1.24
N HIS A 173 1.14 -12.11 -1.20
CA HIS A 173 0.27 -12.02 -0.03
C HIS A 173 -0.32 -13.37 0.37
N ALA A 174 -0.78 -14.17 -0.59
CA ALA A 174 -1.31 -15.50 -0.33
C ALA A 174 -0.22 -16.43 0.26
N HIS A 175 1.04 -16.31 -0.17
CA HIS A 175 2.14 -16.99 0.50
C HIS A 175 2.40 -16.45 1.91
N PHE A 176 2.40 -15.13 2.12
CA PHE A 176 2.62 -14.55 3.45
C PHE A 176 1.56 -15.00 4.45
N ILE A 177 0.28 -15.02 4.05
CA ILE A 177 -0.81 -15.54 4.87
C ILE A 177 -0.54 -17.02 5.23
N ALA A 178 -0.19 -17.86 4.25
CA ALA A 178 0.08 -19.28 4.50
C ALA A 178 1.24 -19.49 5.50
N HIS A 179 2.29 -18.67 5.44
CA HIS A 179 3.48 -18.80 6.30
C HIS A 179 3.33 -18.14 7.68
N LEU A 180 2.37 -17.24 7.85
CA LEU A 180 2.09 -16.57 9.13
C LEU A 180 0.94 -17.21 9.91
N LEU A 181 0.15 -18.08 9.28
CA LEU A 181 -0.81 -18.92 9.97
C LEU A 181 -0.08 -20.01 10.77
N ASP A 182 -0.67 -20.39 11.92
CA ASP A 182 -0.16 -21.54 12.66
C ASP A 182 -0.31 -22.81 11.79
N PRO A 183 0.70 -23.69 11.73
CA PRO A 183 0.62 -24.94 10.96
C PRO A 183 -0.56 -25.87 11.35
N SER A 184 -1.19 -25.68 12.53
CA SER A 184 -2.41 -26.37 12.92
C SER A 184 -3.64 -25.95 12.10
N GLU A 185 -3.65 -24.75 11.53
CA GLU A 185 -4.73 -24.20 10.69
C GLU A 185 -4.70 -24.75 9.25
N ARG A 186 -4.56 -26.09 9.13
CA ARG A 186 -4.32 -26.80 7.87
C ARG A 186 -5.30 -26.43 6.74
N PRO A 187 -6.62 -26.28 6.98
CA PRO A 187 -7.54 -25.90 5.91
C PRO A 187 -7.27 -24.49 5.36
N LEU A 188 -6.93 -23.54 6.22
CA LEU A 188 -6.67 -22.14 5.85
C LEU A 188 -5.32 -22.01 5.13
N VAL A 189 -4.28 -22.69 5.63
CA VAL A 189 -2.97 -22.76 4.95
C VAL A 189 -3.15 -23.30 3.53
N SER A 190 -3.88 -24.42 3.40
CA SER A 190 -4.14 -25.05 2.10
C SER A 190 -4.94 -24.16 1.16
N GLN A 191 -5.90 -23.39 1.69
CA GLN A 191 -6.66 -22.41 0.90
C GLN A 191 -5.78 -21.27 0.39
N SER A 192 -4.91 -20.74 1.25
CA SER A 192 -4.01 -19.66 0.90
C SER A 192 -3.00 -20.07 -0.17
N LEU A 193 -2.46 -21.30 -0.09
CA LEU A 193 -1.56 -21.83 -1.13
C LEU A 193 -2.27 -22.00 -2.48
N ARG A 194 -3.53 -22.46 -2.52
CA ARG A 194 -4.30 -22.49 -3.77
C ARG A 194 -4.51 -21.11 -4.38
N PHE A 195 -4.73 -20.08 -3.56
CA PHE A 195 -4.79 -18.71 -4.07
C PHE A 195 -3.45 -18.29 -4.67
N ALA A 196 -2.33 -18.62 -4.04
CA ALA A 196 -1.01 -18.31 -4.55
C ALA A 196 -0.76 -18.94 -5.94
N ASP A 197 -1.11 -20.22 -6.11
CA ASP A 197 -0.99 -20.93 -7.40
C ASP A 197 -1.87 -20.29 -8.49
N ASN A 198 -3.10 -19.90 -8.13
CA ASN A 198 -4.02 -19.24 -9.06
C ASN A 198 -3.47 -17.87 -9.50
N PHE A 199 -2.98 -17.05 -8.56
CA PHE A 199 -2.38 -15.76 -8.87
C PHE A 199 -1.13 -15.89 -9.73
N GLU A 200 -0.29 -16.88 -9.48
CA GLU A 200 0.89 -17.12 -10.31
C GLU A 200 0.50 -17.51 -11.75
N THR A 201 -0.51 -18.38 -11.90
CA THR A 201 -1.05 -18.74 -13.22
C THR A 201 -1.55 -17.50 -13.96
N LEU A 202 -2.37 -16.67 -13.32
CA LEU A 202 -2.87 -15.42 -13.89
C LEU A 202 -1.72 -14.46 -14.23
N ARG A 203 -0.69 -14.37 -13.38
CA ARG A 203 0.47 -13.50 -13.58
C ARG A 203 1.28 -13.93 -14.80
N LEU A 204 1.40 -15.23 -15.05
CA LEU A 204 2.08 -15.76 -16.24
C LEU A 204 1.27 -15.45 -17.50
N GLN A 205 -0.04 -15.66 -17.48
CA GLN A 205 -0.93 -15.29 -18.59
C GLN A 205 -0.86 -13.79 -18.92
N ALA A 206 -0.82 -12.93 -17.90
CA ALA A 206 -0.70 -11.50 -18.09
C ALA A 206 0.67 -11.11 -18.70
N LYS A 207 1.75 -11.80 -18.34
CA LYS A 207 3.06 -11.60 -18.97
C LYS A 207 3.10 -12.04 -20.43
N ASP A 208 2.46 -13.16 -20.76
CA ASP A 208 2.36 -13.62 -22.15
C ASP A 208 1.57 -12.64 -23.03
N LEU A 209 0.63 -11.89 -22.43
CA LEU A 209 -0.10 -10.83 -23.14
C LEU A 209 0.73 -9.55 -23.36
N GLU A 210 1.79 -9.34 -22.57
CA GLU A 210 2.69 -8.17 -22.69
C GLU A 210 3.75 -8.37 -23.78
N SER A 211 4.08 -9.63 -24.11
CA SER A 211 5.15 -10.01 -25.05
C SER A 211 4.83 -9.83 -26.53
#